data_AF-A0A955TUY3-F1
#
_entry.id   AF-A0A955TUY3-F1
#
_cell.length_a   1.000
_cell.length_b   1.000
_cell.length_c   1.000
_cell.angle_alpha   90.00
_cell.angle_beta   90.00
_cell.angle_gamma   90.00
#
_symmetry.space_group_name_H-M   'P 1'
#
loop_
_entity.id
_entity.type
_entity.pdbx_description
1 polymer ?
#
loop_
_entity_poly.entity_id
_entity_poly.type
_entity_poly.pdbx_seq_one_letter_code
_entity_poly.pdbx_strand_id
1 'polypeptide(L)'
;MKRPKVGSYPQLNISKLSRQGFLLPGIQFDWAWKVPGIEQGNILIQVEEERLTLRYIYSMDAAETLIAEHVPIVAGEKRKWFQCPKCQQPVGILYGVSGRFLCRKCHGLVYPSQYPFHPDGFGRKTGSFGKRAFSCKGPNPIPKGPTLN
;
A
#
# COMPACT_ATOMS: atom_id res chain seq x y z
N MET A 1 -10.41 10.91 -20.23
CA MET A 1 -9.60 10.87 -18.97
C MET A 1 -9.23 9.41 -18.68
N LYS A 2 -7.93 9.05 -18.64
CA LYS A 2 -7.49 7.65 -18.41
C LYS A 2 -7.58 7.30 -16.92
N ARG A 3 -8.24 6.19 -16.58
CA ARG A 3 -8.38 5.74 -15.18
C ARG A 3 -7.05 5.16 -14.64
N PRO A 4 -6.67 5.50 -13.40
CA PRO A 4 -5.44 4.99 -12.78
C PRO A 4 -5.49 3.47 -12.56
N LYS A 5 -4.38 2.78 -12.87
CA LYS A 5 -4.26 1.31 -12.76
C LYS A 5 -3.68 0.90 -11.40
N VAL A 6 -4.20 -0.18 -10.82
CA VAL A 6 -3.77 -0.70 -9.51
C VAL A 6 -2.26 -1.03 -9.40
N GLY A 7 -1.60 -1.40 -10.50
CA GLY A 7 -0.17 -1.74 -10.52
C GLY A 7 0.79 -0.54 -10.54
N SER A 8 0.25 0.67 -10.66
CA SER A 8 1.02 1.91 -10.65
C SER A 8 1.11 2.56 -9.28
N TYR A 9 0.67 1.87 -8.21
CA TYR A 9 0.63 2.42 -6.85
C TYR A 9 1.17 1.44 -5.80
N PRO A 10 1.72 1.95 -4.69
CA PRO A 10 2.02 1.18 -3.48
C PRO A 10 0.86 0.28 -3.07
N GLN A 11 1.15 -0.97 -2.70
CA GLN A 11 0.14 -1.95 -2.28
C GLN A 11 0.50 -2.53 -0.91
N LEU A 12 -0.46 -2.51 0.00
CA LEU A 12 -0.41 -3.23 1.26
C LEU A 12 -1.36 -4.42 1.18
N ASN A 13 -0.83 -5.65 1.23
CA ASN A 13 -1.60 -6.87 1.02
C ASN A 13 -1.59 -7.74 2.28
N ILE A 14 -2.76 -7.89 2.92
CA ILE A 14 -2.86 -8.59 4.21
C ILE A 14 -2.51 -10.07 4.11
N SER A 15 -2.78 -10.71 2.97
CA SER A 15 -2.39 -12.11 2.78
C SER A 15 -0.88 -12.28 2.73
N LYS A 16 -0.18 -11.33 2.12
CA LYS A 16 1.27 -11.36 2.04
C LYS A 16 1.88 -11.16 3.44
N LEU A 17 1.37 -10.18 4.19
CA LEU A 17 1.78 -9.98 5.59
C LEU A 17 1.51 -11.23 6.45
N SER A 18 0.31 -11.80 6.36
CA SER A 18 -0.08 -12.98 7.13
C SER A 18 0.80 -14.19 6.83
N ARG A 19 1.11 -14.45 5.56
CA ARG A 19 1.97 -15.58 5.14
C ARG A 19 3.41 -15.43 5.60
N GLN A 20 3.87 -14.20 5.82
CA GLN A 20 5.23 -13.90 6.25
C GLN A 20 5.33 -13.76 7.78
N GLY A 21 4.26 -14.05 8.54
CA GLY A 21 4.26 -13.89 9.99
C GLY A 21 4.22 -12.43 10.47
N PHE A 22 3.97 -11.48 9.57
CA PHE A 22 3.99 -10.04 9.87
C PHE A 22 2.68 -9.50 10.46
N LEU A 23 1.81 -10.35 11.01
CA LEU A 23 0.56 -9.95 11.68
C LEU A 23 0.49 -10.48 13.12
N LEU A 24 1.66 -10.72 13.74
CA LEU A 24 1.78 -11.01 15.16
C LEU A 24 1.72 -9.69 15.93
N PRO A 25 0.86 -9.55 16.96
CA PRO A 25 0.81 -8.34 17.76
C PRO A 25 2.16 -8.00 18.38
N GLY A 26 2.49 -6.71 18.47
CA GLY A 26 3.71 -6.20 19.10
C GLY A 26 4.93 -6.12 18.18
N ILE A 27 4.84 -6.57 16.92
CA ILE A 27 5.92 -6.40 15.96
C ILE A 27 5.82 -5.07 15.21
N GLN A 28 6.98 -4.55 14.83
CA GLN A 28 7.11 -3.39 13.95
C GLN A 28 8.07 -3.72 12.81
N PHE A 29 7.74 -3.32 11.59
CA PHE A 29 8.58 -3.56 10.42
C PHE A 29 8.37 -2.55 9.30
N ASP A 30 9.37 -2.39 8.45
CA ASP A 30 9.30 -1.61 7.23
C ASP A 30 8.64 -2.40 6.10
N TRP A 31 7.65 -1.78 5.46
CA TRP A 31 7.03 -2.28 4.26
C TRP A 31 7.43 -1.43 3.06
N ALA A 32 8.35 -1.97 2.26
CA ALA A 32 8.81 -1.36 1.02
C ALA A 32 8.13 -1.98 -0.21
N TRP A 33 8.00 -1.20 -1.26
CA TRP A 33 7.51 -1.68 -2.56
C TRP A 33 8.42 -1.21 -3.70
N LYS A 34 8.38 -1.97 -4.80
CA LYS A 34 8.97 -1.57 -6.08
C LYS A 34 7.83 -1.31 -7.05
N VAL A 35 7.55 -0.04 -7.34
CA VAL A 35 6.55 0.36 -8.33
C VAL A 35 7.26 1.14 -9.44
N PRO A 36 7.19 0.68 -10.71
CA PRO A 36 7.83 1.40 -11.81
C PRO A 36 7.31 2.84 -11.93
N GLY A 37 8.24 3.81 -11.95
CA GLY A 37 7.91 5.24 -12.07
C GLY A 37 7.60 5.95 -10.76
N ILE A 38 7.70 5.28 -9.61
CA ILE A 38 7.65 5.89 -8.28
C ILE A 38 9.00 5.61 -7.60
N GLU A 39 9.63 6.63 -7.01
CA GLU A 39 10.86 6.45 -6.24
C GLU A 39 10.62 5.40 -5.14
N GLN A 40 11.58 4.50 -4.94
CA GLN A 40 11.43 3.43 -3.94
C GLN A 40 11.02 4.04 -2.61
N GLY A 41 9.90 3.54 -2.08
CA GLY A 41 9.31 4.07 -0.88
C GLY A 41 8.97 2.97 0.10
N ASN A 42 9.02 3.33 1.38
CA ASN A 42 8.66 2.45 2.47
C ASN A 42 7.76 3.18 3.47
N ILE A 43 6.99 2.38 4.20
CA ILE A 43 6.25 2.82 5.39
C ILE A 43 6.68 1.95 6.56
N LEU A 44 6.63 2.52 7.76
CA LEU A 44 6.73 1.77 9.00
C LEU A 44 5.34 1.23 9.36
N ILE A 45 5.26 -0.06 9.67
CA ILE A 45 4.04 -0.72 10.11
C ILE A 45 4.26 -1.23 11.52
N GLN A 46 3.40 -0.80 12.44
CA GLN A 46 3.28 -1.40 13.77
C GLN A 46 2.02 -2.24 13.82
N VAL A 47 2.16 -3.49 14.26
CA VAL A 47 1.04 -4.43 14.40
C VAL A 47 0.55 -4.40 15.84
N GLU A 48 -0.72 -4.05 16.01
CA GLU A 48 -1.45 -4.16 17.26
C GLU A 48 -2.43 -5.33 17.17
N GLU A 49 -3.14 -5.65 18.26
CA GLU A 49 -4.02 -6.83 18.30
C GLU A 49 -5.11 -6.81 17.22
N GLU A 50 -5.74 -5.65 17.01
CA GLU A 50 -6.89 -5.49 16.11
C GLU A 50 -6.69 -4.41 15.04
N ARG A 51 -5.47 -3.87 14.90
CA ARG A 51 -5.18 -2.80 13.93
C ARG A 51 -3.72 -2.76 13.54
N LEU A 52 -3.45 -2.14 12.39
CA LEU A 52 -2.13 -1.67 12.02
C LEU A 52 -2.04 -0.16 12.19
N THR A 53 -0.90 0.30 12.65
CA THR A 53 -0.53 1.71 12.60
C THR A 53 0.54 1.90 11.52
N LEU A 54 0.19 2.63 10.46
CA LEU A 54 1.07 2.95 9.34
C LEU A 54 1.68 4.33 9.57
N ARG A 55 3.01 4.45 9.52
CA ARG A 55 3.73 5.73 9.66
C ARG A 55 4.64 5.97 8.47
N TYR A 56 4.51 7.13 7.82
CA TYR A 56 5.29 7.46 6.63
C TYR A 56 5.28 8.97 6.34
N ILE A 57 6.27 9.44 5.58
CA ILE A 57 6.30 10.77 5.01
C ILE A 57 5.80 10.67 3.58
N TYR A 58 4.80 11.47 3.23
CA TYR A 58 4.34 11.64 1.86
C TYR A 58 4.86 12.98 1.33
N SER A 59 5.56 12.94 0.19
CA SER A 59 6.11 14.14 -0.44
C SER A 59 5.39 14.44 -1.75
N MET A 60 4.91 15.68 -1.90
CA MET A 60 4.27 16.20 -3.11
C MET A 60 4.67 17.66 -3.34
N ASP A 61 5.21 17.96 -4.53
CA ASP A 61 5.64 19.33 -4.92
C ASP A 61 6.55 20.00 -3.87
N ALA A 62 7.53 19.24 -3.36
CA ALA A 62 8.48 19.61 -2.29
C ALA A 62 7.88 19.80 -0.88
N ALA A 63 6.56 19.67 -0.69
CA ALA A 63 5.96 19.58 0.63
C ALA A 63 6.05 18.14 1.17
N GLU A 64 6.67 17.98 2.34
CA GLU A 64 6.73 16.72 3.08
C GLU A 64 5.64 16.73 4.17
N THR A 65 4.82 15.68 4.25
CA THR A 65 3.81 15.51 5.31
C THR A 65 4.06 14.20 6.04
N LEU A 66 4.25 14.27 7.36
CA LEU A 66 4.27 13.08 8.21
C LEU A 66 2.84 12.58 8.42
N ILE A 67 2.59 11.31 8.13
CA ILE A 67 1.28 10.68 8.18
C ILE A 67 1.36 9.49 9.13
N ALA A 68 0.38 9.43 10.05
CA ALA A 68 0.08 8.26 10.87
C ALA A 68 -1.37 7.84 10.59
N GLU A 69 -1.57 6.63 10.06
CA GLU A 69 -2.89 6.11 9.71
C GLU A 69 -3.16 4.80 10.45
N HIS A 70 -4.34 4.67 11.04
CA HIS A 70 -4.78 3.43 11.67
C HIS A 70 -5.67 2.64 10.70
N VAL A 71 -5.32 1.38 10.48
CA VAL A 71 -6.06 0.46 9.63
C VAL A 71 -6.52 -0.70 10.49
N PRO A 72 -7.82 -0.79 10.81
CA PRO A 72 -8.34 -1.94 11.55
C PRO A 72 -8.14 -3.24 10.78
N ILE A 73 -7.88 -4.32 11.52
CA ILE A 73 -7.85 -5.68 11.00
C ILE A 73 -9.03 -6.44 11.59
N VAL A 74 -9.83 -7.04 10.71
CA VAL A 74 -10.90 -7.94 11.13
C VAL A 74 -10.47 -9.38 10.88
N ALA A 75 -10.64 -10.24 11.89
CA ALA A 75 -10.41 -11.67 11.76
C ALA A 75 -11.68 -12.33 11.21
N GLY A 76 -11.58 -12.96 10.03
CA GLY A 76 -12.56 -13.94 9.58
C GLY A 76 -12.11 -15.35 9.95
N GLU A 77 -13.02 -16.32 9.83
CA GLU A 77 -12.82 -17.74 10.20
C GLU A 77 -11.53 -18.36 9.63
N LYS A 78 -11.13 -17.99 8.41
CA LYS A 78 -9.96 -18.55 7.71
C LYS A 78 -8.88 -17.52 7.36
N ARG A 79 -9.19 -16.22 7.49
CA ARG A 79 -8.31 -15.15 6.96
C ARG A 79 -8.59 -13.80 7.62
N LYS A 80 -7.51 -13.05 7.88
CA LYS A 80 -7.55 -11.64 8.29
C LYS A 80 -7.83 -10.71 7.10
N TRP A 81 -8.60 -9.66 7.31
CA TRP A 81 -8.91 -8.61 6.32
C TRP A 81 -8.58 -7.22 6.87
N PHE A 82 -8.15 -6.30 6.00
CA PHE A 82 -8.12 -4.88 6.38
C PHE A 82 -9.53 -4.32 6.35
N GLN A 83 -9.84 -3.40 7.23
CA GLN A 83 -11.01 -2.56 7.11
C GLN A 83 -10.62 -1.25 6.45
N CYS A 84 -11.23 -0.92 5.31
CA CYS A 84 -10.89 0.32 4.63
C CYS A 84 -11.29 1.53 5.49
N PRO A 85 -10.39 2.50 5.76
CA PRO A 85 -10.72 3.65 6.61
C PRO A 85 -11.89 4.52 6.10
N LYS A 86 -12.15 4.52 4.79
CA LYS A 86 -13.21 5.35 4.17
C LYS A 86 -14.55 4.63 4.04
N CYS A 87 -14.59 3.40 3.52
CA CYS A 87 -15.85 2.68 3.30
C CYS A 87 -16.14 1.59 4.34
N GLN A 88 -15.22 1.36 5.27
CA GLN A 88 -15.31 0.36 6.33
C GLN A 88 -15.56 -1.08 5.85
N GLN A 89 -15.35 -1.35 4.57
CA GLN A 89 -15.51 -2.69 4.00
C GLN A 89 -14.25 -3.53 4.25
N PRO A 90 -14.39 -4.84 4.51
CA PRO A 90 -13.27 -5.76 4.58
C PRO A 90 -12.63 -5.91 3.19
N VAL A 91 -11.33 -5.66 3.11
CA VAL A 91 -10.55 -5.67 1.87
C VAL A 91 -9.20 -6.35 2.06
N GLY A 92 -8.75 -7.07 1.03
CA GLY A 92 -7.46 -7.79 1.09
C GLY A 92 -6.26 -6.92 0.75
N ILE A 93 -6.47 -5.80 0.07
CA ILE A 93 -5.41 -4.90 -0.42
C ILE A 93 -5.84 -3.45 -0.23
N LEU A 94 -4.94 -2.65 0.35
CA LEU A 94 -5.01 -1.19 0.36
C LEU A 94 -3.98 -0.62 -0.61
N TYR A 95 -4.33 0.50 -1.23
CA TYR A 95 -3.52 1.18 -2.24
C TYR A 95 -3.13 2.56 -1.73
N GLY A 96 -1.83 2.85 -1.71
CA GLY A 96 -1.29 4.16 -1.38
C GLY A 96 -1.45 5.12 -2.54
N VAL A 97 -2.49 5.96 -2.52
CA VAL A 97 -2.74 6.97 -3.57
C VAL A 97 -2.86 8.33 -2.90
N SER A 98 -2.07 9.30 -3.36
CA SER A 98 -2.08 10.68 -2.86
C SER A 98 -1.93 10.77 -1.32
N GLY A 99 -1.01 9.98 -0.75
CA GLY A 99 -0.71 10.01 0.68
C GLY A 99 -1.72 9.32 1.60
N ARG A 100 -2.63 8.47 1.08
CA ARG A 100 -3.55 7.66 1.92
C ARG A 100 -3.68 6.22 1.44
N PHE A 101 -3.83 5.26 2.35
CA PHE A 101 -4.04 3.85 2.02
C PHE A 101 -5.53 3.49 2.08
N LEU A 102 -6.19 3.46 0.92
CA LEU A 102 -7.61 3.12 0.82
C LEU A 102 -7.83 1.95 -0.14
N CYS A 103 -9.04 1.38 -0.12
CA CYS A 103 -9.39 0.29 -1.02
C CYS A 103 -9.50 0.75 -2.48
N ARG A 104 -9.45 -0.21 -3.41
CA ARG A 104 -9.57 0.07 -4.86
C ARG A 104 -10.82 0.89 -5.21
N LYS A 105 -11.95 0.61 -4.55
CA LYS A 105 -13.24 1.25 -4.85
C LYS A 105 -13.22 2.72 -4.42
N CYS A 106 -12.69 3.00 -3.23
CA CYS A 106 -12.54 4.36 -2.71
C CYS A 106 -11.61 5.24 -3.56
N HIS A 107 -10.58 4.63 -4.16
CA HIS A 107 -9.65 5.30 -5.07
C HIS A 107 -10.08 5.24 -6.55
N GLY A 108 -11.19 4.58 -6.88
CA GLY A 108 -11.66 4.43 -8.26
C GLY A 108 -10.69 3.70 -9.20
N LEU A 109 -9.83 2.83 -8.66
CA LEU A 109 -8.79 2.14 -9.43
C LEU A 109 -9.39 1.01 -10.28
N VAL A 110 -8.91 0.91 -11.53
CA VAL A 110 -9.28 -0.18 -12.45
C VAL A 110 -8.20 -1.26 -12.49
N TYR A 111 -8.63 -2.53 -12.63
CA TYR A 111 -7.71 -3.63 -12.87
C TYR A 111 -7.06 -3.48 -14.26
N PRO A 112 -5.78 -3.86 -14.41
CA PRO A 112 -5.08 -3.80 -15.70
C PRO A 112 -5.70 -4.70 -16.78
N SER A 113 -6.47 -5.73 -16.41
CA SER A 113 -7.01 -6.75 -17.30
C SER A 113 -8.40 -6.44 -17.91
N GLN A 114 -8.97 -5.25 -17.68
CA GLN A 114 -10.16 -4.82 -18.43
C GLN A 114 -9.75 -3.87 -19.56
N TYR A 115 -9.21 -4.46 -20.62
CA TYR A 115 -9.24 -3.85 -21.95
C TYR A 115 -10.31 -4.62 -22.74
N PRO A 116 -11.36 -3.99 -23.29
CA PRO A 116 -12.01 -4.56 -24.44
C PRO A 116 -10.96 -4.59 -25.55
N PHE A 117 -10.66 -5.78 -26.06
CA PHE A 117 -9.78 -6.02 -27.21
C PHE A 117 -9.94 -4.92 -28.26
N HIS A 118 -8.91 -4.12 -28.49
CA HIS A 118 -8.83 -3.18 -29.60
C HIS A 118 -7.46 -3.38 -30.26
N PRO A 119 -7.40 -3.90 -31.50
CA PRO A 119 -6.17 -4.37 -32.10
C PRO A 119 -5.43 -3.23 -32.81
N ASP A 120 -4.97 -2.19 -32.10
CA ASP A 120 -4.14 -1.15 -32.71
C ASP A 120 -3.07 -0.58 -31.76
N GLY A 121 -1.82 -0.91 -32.11
CA GLY A 121 -0.70 0.04 -32.24
C GLY A 121 -0.41 1.06 -31.14
N PHE A 122 0.68 0.79 -30.42
CA PHE A 122 1.73 1.75 -30.00
C PHE A 122 1.34 3.06 -29.30
N GLY A 123 1.68 3.14 -28.01
CA GLY A 123 1.70 4.42 -27.29
C GLY A 123 1.99 4.27 -25.79
N ARG A 124 3.26 4.00 -25.43
CA ARG A 124 3.74 4.26 -24.06
C ARG A 124 3.73 5.78 -23.83
N LYS A 125 2.64 6.29 -23.26
CA LYS A 125 2.66 7.60 -22.60
C LYS A 125 2.65 7.37 -21.10
N THR A 126 3.84 7.38 -20.51
CA THR A 126 4.05 7.61 -19.09
C THR A 126 3.41 8.94 -18.75
N GLY A 127 2.33 8.93 -17.97
CA GLY A 127 1.88 10.16 -17.33
C GLY A 127 3.02 10.64 -16.44
N SER A 128 3.46 11.88 -16.59
CA SER A 128 4.37 12.52 -15.66
C SER A 128 3.62 12.73 -14.34
N PHE A 129 3.59 11.69 -13.51
CA PHE A 129 3.27 11.86 -12.11
C PHE A 129 4.43 12.68 -11.53
N GLY A 130 4.16 13.88 -11.02
CA GLY A 130 5.17 14.67 -10.30
C GLY A 130 5.87 13.82 -9.24
N LYS A 131 7.08 14.21 -8.83
CA LYS A 131 7.93 13.43 -7.91
C LYS A 131 7.15 13.11 -6.62
N ARG A 132 6.58 11.91 -6.56
CA ARG A 132 5.79 11.39 -5.43
C ARG A 132 6.64 10.35 -4.75
N ALA A 133 7.01 10.61 -3.51
CA ALA A 133 7.77 9.69 -2.69
C ALA A 133 6.98 9.39 -1.41
N PHE A 134 7.02 8.13 -1.00
CA PHE A 134 6.71 7.73 0.36
C PHE A 134 8.05 7.37 0.99
N SER A 135 8.46 8.03 2.06
CA SER A 135 9.75 7.77 2.69
C SER A 135 9.58 7.72 4.21
N CYS A 136 10.35 6.89 4.91
CA CYS A 136 10.58 7.11 6.33
C CYS A 136 11.96 7.76 6.54
N LYS A 137 12.05 8.81 7.35
CA LYS A 137 13.34 9.30 7.87
C LYS A 137 13.55 8.69 9.25
N GLY A 138 14.26 7.57 9.33
CA GLY A 138 14.63 6.85 10.56
C GLY A 138 15.54 5.65 10.23
N PRO A 139 16.43 5.20 11.14
CA PRO A 139 17.50 4.26 10.80
C PRO A 139 16.88 2.95 10.34
N ASN A 140 17.30 2.48 9.17
CA ASN A 140 17.00 1.15 8.67
C ASN A 140 17.64 0.14 9.63
N PRO A 141 16.82 -0.71 10.27
CA PRO A 141 17.05 -2.12 10.06
C PRO A 141 15.80 -2.69 9.41
N ILE A 142 15.96 -3.23 8.20
CA ILE A 142 15.05 -4.23 7.66
C ILE A 142 14.97 -5.32 8.74
N PRO A 143 13.86 -5.51 9.47
CA PRO A 143 13.75 -6.71 10.26
C PRO A 143 13.72 -7.85 9.23
N LYS A 144 14.75 -8.70 9.25
CA LYS A 144 14.60 -10.03 8.68
C LYS A 144 13.33 -10.57 9.32
N GLY A 145 12.36 -10.97 8.50
CA GLY A 145 11.11 -11.55 9.00
C GLY A 145 11.43 -12.61 10.04
N PRO A 146 10.51 -12.88 10.99
CA PRO A 146 10.80 -13.76 12.13
C PRO A 146 11.47 -15.02 11.61
N THR A 147 12.70 -15.27 12.07
CA THR A 147 13.39 -16.53 11.81
C THR A 147 12.52 -17.59 12.46
N LEU A 148 11.68 -18.26 11.68
CA LEU A 148 11.02 -19.48 12.10
C LEU A 148 12.15 -20.45 12.44
N ASN A 149 12.27 -20.79 13.73
CA ASN A 149 13.14 -21.87 14.21
C ASN A 149 12.77 -23.19 13.54
#